data_AF-A0A662A1F5-F1
#
_entry.id   AF-A0A662A1F5-F1
#
_cell.length_a   1.000
_cell.length_b   1.000
_cell.length_c   1.000
_cell.angle_alpha   90.00
_cell.angle_beta   90.00
_cell.angle_gamma   90.00
#
_symmetry.space_group_name_H-M   'P 1'
#
loop_
_entity.id
_entity.type
_entity.pdbx_description
1 polymer ?
#
loop_
_entity_poly.entity_id
_entity_poly.type
_entity_poly.pdbx_seq_one_letter_code
_entity_poly.pdbx_strand_id
1 'polypeptide(L)'
;RKLHIGAHLILGLPNENHDTIINHAKVLSNLPIETLKLHQLQIIKNTAIAKQFEQNPDMFLKFTPEDYINLIVDFLENLNSNIIIERFISESPLDMLISPHWNGMKNFEIINKIEKQLEKRNTWQGKVYN
;
A
#
# COMPACT_ATOMS: atom_id res chain seq x y z
N ARG A 1 -3.03 -5.73 31.31
CA ARG A 1 -2.27 -4.85 30.38
C ARG A 1 -2.82 -5.13 28.99
N LYS A 2 -3.44 -4.16 28.30
CA LYS A 2 -3.83 -4.33 26.88
C LYS A 2 -2.59 -4.04 26.03
N LEU A 3 -2.30 -4.93 25.08
CA LEU A 3 -1.24 -4.73 24.09
C LEU A 3 -1.85 -3.97 22.91
N HIS A 4 -1.13 -2.97 22.39
CA HIS A 4 -1.52 -2.32 21.14
C HIS A 4 -1.29 -3.31 19.97
N ILE A 5 -2.32 -3.50 19.15
CA ILE A 5 -2.28 -4.44 18.04
C ILE A 5 -2.06 -3.66 16.75
N GLY A 6 -0.99 -3.99 16.03
CA GLY A 6 -0.69 -3.41 14.72
C GLY A 6 -0.69 -4.47 13.62
N ALA A 7 -1.07 -4.09 12.41
CA ALA A 7 -0.96 -4.91 11.21
C ALA A 7 0.11 -4.36 10.25
N HIS A 8 0.68 -5.25 9.45
CA HIS A 8 1.58 -4.89 8.36
C HIS A 8 1.03 -5.49 7.07
N LEU A 9 0.66 -4.63 6.13
CA LEU A 9 0.12 -5.02 4.83
C LEU A 9 1.08 -4.60 3.71
N ILE A 10 1.33 -5.53 2.78
CA ILE A 10 2.09 -5.32 1.56
C ILE A 10 1.11 -5.40 0.40
N LEU A 11 1.03 -4.36 -0.43
CA LEU A 11 0.13 -4.28 -1.57
C LEU A 11 0.82 -4.68 -2.88
N GLY A 12 0.13 -5.42 -3.74
CA GLY A 12 0.64 -5.89 -5.02
C GLY A 12 1.35 -7.25 -4.95
N LEU A 13 0.94 -8.10 -4.02
CA LEU A 13 1.36 -9.51 -4.00
C LEU A 13 0.90 -10.25 -5.28
N PRO A 14 1.49 -11.42 -5.61
CA PRO A 14 1.11 -12.16 -6.80
C PRO A 14 -0.39 -12.43 -6.85
N ASN A 15 -1.01 -12.14 -8.01
CA ASN A 15 -2.44 -12.27 -8.31
C ASN A 15 -3.35 -11.28 -7.57
N GLU A 16 -2.80 -10.30 -6.83
CA GLU A 16 -3.61 -9.19 -6.34
C GLU A 16 -4.01 -8.28 -7.51
N ASN A 17 -5.23 -7.76 -7.41
CA ASN A 17 -5.74 -6.69 -8.26
C ASN A 17 -6.35 -5.60 -7.37
N HIS A 18 -6.84 -4.53 -8.00
CA HIS A 18 -7.43 -3.39 -7.29
C HIS A 18 -8.55 -3.82 -6.33
N ASP A 19 -9.55 -4.57 -6.81
CA ASP A 19 -10.70 -5.00 -5.99
C ASP A 19 -10.28 -5.82 -4.76
N THR A 20 -9.35 -6.76 -4.93
CA THR A 20 -8.80 -7.56 -3.83
C THR A 20 -8.13 -6.67 -2.78
N ILE A 21 -7.36 -5.67 -3.23
CA ILE A 21 -6.69 -4.73 -2.33
C ILE A 21 -7.70 -3.86 -1.57
N ILE A 22 -8.74 -3.36 -2.23
CA ILE A 22 -9.81 -2.62 -1.55
C ILE A 22 -10.54 -3.50 -0.54
N ASN A 23 -10.73 -4.79 -0.84
CA ASN A 23 -11.32 -5.72 0.10
C ASN A 23 -10.44 -5.95 1.34
N HIS A 24 -9.11 -5.87 1.25
CA HIS A 24 -8.23 -5.90 2.42
C HIS A 24 -8.54 -4.77 3.41
N ALA A 25 -8.83 -3.55 2.93
CA ALA A 25 -9.23 -2.45 3.82
C ALA A 25 -10.49 -2.81 4.61
N LYS A 26 -11.51 -3.38 3.94
CA LYS A 26 -12.77 -3.80 4.58
C LYS A 26 -12.55 -4.91 5.61
N VAL A 27 -11.70 -5.89 5.31
CA VAL A 27 -11.37 -6.97 6.26
C VAL A 27 -10.63 -6.41 7.46
N LEU A 28 -9.59 -5.60 7.25
CA LEU A 28 -8.80 -4.99 8.32
C LEU A 28 -9.64 -4.10 9.24
N SER A 29 -10.60 -3.35 8.68
CA SER A 29 -11.53 -2.51 9.44
C SER A 29 -12.37 -3.27 10.47
N ASN A 30 -12.58 -4.58 10.27
CA ASN A 30 -13.33 -5.46 11.16
C ASN A 30 -12.45 -6.17 12.20
N LEU A 31 -11.12 -6.02 12.12
CA LEU A 31 -10.18 -6.61 13.08
C LEU A 31 -9.90 -5.63 14.22
N PRO A 32 -9.55 -6.12 15.42
CA PRO A 32 -9.20 -5.27 16.56
C PRO A 32 -7.78 -4.72 16.44
N ILE A 33 -7.44 -4.09 15.32
CA ILE A 33 -6.14 -3.45 15.09
C ILE A 33 -6.25 -1.94 15.31
N GLU A 34 -5.19 -1.36 15.86
CA GLU A 34 -5.10 0.06 16.16
C GLU A 34 -4.21 0.79 15.16
N THR A 35 -3.17 0.11 14.64
CA THR A 35 -2.23 0.69 13.68
C THR A 35 -2.03 -0.19 12.44
N LEU A 36 -1.71 0.45 11.32
CA LEU A 36 -1.43 -0.20 10.05
C LEU A 36 -0.16 0.36 9.42
N LYS A 37 0.81 -0.52 9.17
CA LYS A 37 1.97 -0.26 8.29
C LYS A 37 1.61 -0.73 6.89
N LEU A 38 1.51 0.20 5.95
CA LEU A 38 1.17 -0.08 4.57
C LEU A 38 2.33 0.26 3.64
N HIS A 39 2.61 -0.58 2.65
CA HIS A 39 3.48 -0.21 1.53
C HIS A 39 3.26 -1.11 0.31
N GLN A 40 3.71 -0.65 -0.84
CA GLN A 40 3.81 -1.41 -2.08
C GLN A 40 4.81 -2.57 -1.95
N LEU A 41 4.55 -3.67 -2.64
CA LEU A 41 5.49 -4.76 -2.82
C LEU A 41 6.74 -4.22 -3.53
N GLN A 42 7.90 -4.51 -2.94
CA GLN A 42 9.19 -4.28 -3.57
C GLN A 42 9.78 -5.64 -3.93
N ILE A 43 10.08 -5.83 -5.22
CA ILE A 43 10.79 -6.99 -5.72
C ILE A 43 12.27 -6.74 -5.48
N ILE A 44 12.86 -7.49 -4.54
CA ILE A 44 14.26 -7.34 -4.12
C ILE A 44 15.09 -8.49 -4.68
N LYS A 45 16.29 -8.19 -5.19
CA LYS A 45 17.26 -9.19 -5.68
C LYS A 45 17.49 -10.30 -4.66
N ASN A 46 17.77 -11.50 -5.16
CA ASN A 46 18.08 -12.68 -4.34
C ASN A 46 16.94 -13.14 -3.40
N THR A 47 15.70 -12.78 -3.69
CA THR A 47 14.52 -13.27 -2.95
C THR A 47 13.73 -14.31 -3.75
N ALA A 48 12.89 -15.09 -3.07
CA ALA A 48 11.97 -16.00 -3.75
C ALA A 48 10.98 -15.25 -4.65
N ILE A 49 10.53 -14.06 -4.24
CA ILE A 49 9.59 -13.26 -5.03
C ILE A 49 10.23 -12.68 -6.29
N ALA A 50 11.54 -12.40 -6.28
CA ALA A 50 12.26 -12.04 -7.50
C ALA A 50 12.30 -13.18 -8.52
N LYS A 51 12.48 -14.42 -8.08
CA LYS A 51 12.41 -15.60 -8.96
C LYS A 51 11.01 -15.77 -9.56
N GLN A 52 9.96 -15.57 -8.75
CA GLN A 52 8.57 -15.61 -9.23
C GLN A 52 8.30 -14.50 -10.25
N PHE A 53 8.79 -13.29 -9.98
CA PHE A 53 8.65 -12.14 -10.88
C PHE A 53 9.37 -12.37 -12.22
N GLU A 54 10.56 -12.97 -12.22
CA GLU A 54 11.29 -13.33 -13.44
C GLU A 54 10.54 -14.38 -14.27
N GLN A 55 9.92 -15.36 -13.62
CA GLN A 55 9.19 -16.44 -14.29
C GLN A 55 7.84 -15.99 -14.86
N ASN A 56 7.10 -15.15 -14.12
CA ASN A 56 5.79 -14.67 -14.54
C ASN A 56 5.53 -13.24 -14.01
N PRO A 57 6.07 -12.21 -14.69
CA PRO A 57 5.94 -10.82 -14.24
C PRO A 57 4.51 -10.28 -14.32
N ASP A 58 3.62 -10.92 -15.08
CA ASP A 58 2.24 -10.46 -15.28
C ASP A 58 1.30 -10.85 -14.13
N MET A 59 1.74 -11.73 -13.22
CA MET A 59 1.05 -11.97 -11.95
C MET A 59 1.18 -10.81 -10.96
N PHE A 60 2.02 -9.81 -11.24
CA PHE A 60 2.33 -8.73 -10.30
C PHE A 60 1.77 -7.40 -10.80
N LEU A 61 1.27 -6.57 -9.87
CA LEU A 61 0.90 -5.20 -10.18
C LEU A 61 2.14 -4.35 -10.40
N LYS A 62 2.20 -3.69 -11.57
CA LYS A 62 3.29 -2.80 -11.96
C LYS A 62 2.91 -1.37 -11.58
N PHE A 63 3.14 -0.99 -10.34
CA PHE A 63 2.75 0.33 -9.85
C PHE A 63 3.60 1.46 -10.46
N THR A 64 2.96 2.34 -11.23
CA THR A 64 3.45 3.72 -11.33
C THR A 64 3.19 4.45 -10.00
N PRO A 65 3.92 5.54 -9.69
CA PRO A 65 3.62 6.34 -8.51
C PRO A 65 2.15 6.83 -8.49
N GLU A 66 1.62 7.24 -9.64
CA GLU A 66 0.25 7.75 -9.77
C GLU A 66 -0.80 6.66 -9.51
N ASP A 67 -0.61 5.47 -10.09
CA ASP A 67 -1.51 4.33 -9.86
C ASP A 67 -1.53 3.94 -8.38
N TYR A 68 -0.35 3.91 -7.74
CA TYR A 68 -0.24 3.61 -6.32
C TYR A 68 -0.94 4.65 -5.45
N ILE A 69 -0.74 5.94 -5.73
CA ILE A 69 -1.41 7.02 -4.98
C ILE A 69 -2.93 6.89 -5.09
N ASN A 70 -3.45 6.66 -6.31
CA ASN A 70 -4.89 6.49 -6.52
C ASN A 70 -5.43 5.27 -5.76
N LEU A 71 -4.71 4.15 -5.83
CA LEU A 71 -5.05 2.93 -5.09
C LEU A 71 -5.07 3.16 -3.57
N ILE A 72 -4.08 3.89 -3.03
CA ILE A 72 -4.04 4.23 -1.60
C ILE A 72 -5.23 5.09 -1.21
N VAL A 73 -5.62 6.07 -2.03
CA VAL A 73 -6.80 6.88 -1.74
C VAL A 73 -8.07 6.01 -1.71
N ASP A 74 -8.27 5.15 -2.71
CA ASP A 74 -9.40 4.22 -2.76
C ASP A 74 -9.40 3.28 -1.54
N PHE A 75 -8.22 2.78 -1.15
CA PHE A 75 -8.04 1.93 0.03
C PHE A 75 -8.43 2.68 1.32
N LEU A 76 -7.97 3.93 1.47
CA LEU A 76 -8.27 4.76 2.64
C LEU A 76 -9.76 5.04 2.77
N GLU A 77 -10.47 5.32 1.67
CA GLU A 77 -11.91 5.56 1.69
C GLU A 77 -12.69 4.41 2.35
N ASN A 78 -12.19 3.17 2.20
CA ASN A 78 -12.79 1.94 2.72
C ASN A 78 -12.23 1.51 4.10
N LEU A 79 -11.17 2.13 4.59
CA LEU A 79 -10.53 1.79 5.84
C LEU A 79 -11.17 2.54 7.01
N ASN A 80 -11.43 1.84 8.12
CA ASN A 80 -11.96 2.41 9.36
C ASN A 80 -11.12 3.60 9.83
N SER A 81 -11.76 4.74 10.08
CA SER A 81 -11.10 5.99 10.49
C SER A 81 -10.40 5.92 11.86
N ASN A 82 -10.68 4.88 12.66
CA ASN A 82 -10.01 4.65 13.94
C ASN A 82 -8.64 3.95 13.81
N ILE A 83 -8.31 3.42 12.63
CA ILE A 83 -7.01 2.77 12.39
C ILE A 83 -5.97 3.83 12.04
N ILE A 84 -4.89 3.92 12.81
CA ILE A 84 -3.79 4.86 12.57
C ILE A 84 -2.87 4.29 11.50
N ILE A 85 -2.69 5.01 10.39
CA ILE A 85 -1.70 4.66 9.38
C ILE A 85 -0.31 5.15 9.84
N GLU A 86 0.62 4.22 10.02
CA GLU A 86 2.00 4.56 10.41
C GLU A 86 2.86 4.94 9.20
N ARG A 87 2.58 4.36 8.03
CA ARG A 87 3.27 4.66 6.77
C ARG A 87 2.48 4.18 5.56
N PHE A 88 2.75 4.80 4.41
CA PHE A 88 2.18 4.45 3.11
C PHE A 88 3.16 3.82 2.14
N ILE A 89 4.45 3.83 2.45
CA ILE A 89 5.52 3.47 1.52
C ILE A 89 6.70 2.90 2.30
N SER A 90 7.44 2.03 1.63
CA SER A 90 8.77 1.59 2.06
C SER A 90 9.79 1.82 0.95
N GLU A 91 11.02 2.12 1.34
CA GLU A 91 12.17 2.27 0.45
C GLU A 91 13.18 1.17 0.77
N SER A 92 13.79 0.60 -0.26
CA SER A 92 14.88 -0.37 -0.17
C SER A 92 16.09 0.17 -0.94
N PRO A 93 17.32 -0.28 -0.62
CA PRO A 93 18.51 0.13 -1.37
C PRO A 93 18.34 -0.08 -2.88
N LEU A 94 18.67 0.95 -3.68
CA LEU A 94 18.45 0.96 -5.13
C LEU A 94 19.23 -0.15 -5.85
N ASP A 95 20.40 -0.49 -5.35
CA ASP A 95 21.24 -1.57 -5.87
C ASP A 95 20.60 -2.95 -5.68
N MET A 96 19.66 -3.10 -4.74
CA MET A 96 18.93 -4.34 -4.46
C MET A 96 17.53 -4.38 -5.08
N LEU A 97 16.98 -3.25 -5.52
CA LEU A 97 15.62 -3.14 -6.04
C LEU A 97 15.52 -3.60 -7.50
N ILE A 98 14.52 -4.43 -7.82
CA ILE A 98 14.15 -4.84 -9.18
C ILE A 98 12.91 -4.09 -9.65
N SER A 99 11.93 -3.89 -8.76
CA SER A 99 10.66 -3.22 -9.06
C SER A 99 9.94 -2.84 -7.76
N PRO A 100 9.08 -1.80 -7.72
CA PRO A 100 8.91 -0.76 -8.73
C PRO A 100 10.01 0.32 -8.61
N HIS A 101 10.38 0.92 -9.75
CA HIS A 101 11.31 2.04 -9.79
C HIS A 101 10.54 3.36 -9.85
N TRP A 102 10.54 4.12 -8.76
CA TRP A 102 9.88 5.44 -8.68
C TRP A 102 10.87 6.60 -8.81
N ASN A 103 11.98 6.38 -9.53
CA ASN A 103 13.00 7.40 -9.84
C ASN A 103 13.51 8.19 -8.62
N GLY A 104 13.64 7.53 -7.46
CA GLY A 104 14.15 8.16 -6.24
C GLY A 104 13.16 9.07 -5.51
N MET A 105 11.87 9.03 -5.86
CA MET A 105 10.81 9.76 -5.16
C MET A 105 10.85 9.44 -3.67
N LYS A 106 10.84 10.48 -2.85
CA LYS A 106 10.97 10.35 -1.40
C LYS A 106 9.63 10.07 -0.73
N ASN A 107 9.66 9.38 0.41
CA ASN A 107 8.47 9.12 1.23
C ASN A 107 7.56 10.35 1.43
N PHE A 108 8.12 11.52 1.75
CA PHE A 108 7.34 12.73 1.99
C PHE A 108 6.62 13.26 0.73
N GLU A 109 7.18 13.02 -0.46
CA GLU A 109 6.59 13.46 -1.73
C GLU A 109 5.34 12.64 -2.05
N ILE A 110 5.40 11.32 -1.80
CA ILE A 110 4.26 10.42 -1.95
C ILE A 110 3.15 10.79 -0.97
N ILE A 111 3.48 11.05 0.30
CA ILE A 111 2.50 11.45 1.33
C ILE A 111 1.79 12.74 0.92
N ASN A 112 2.54 13.79 0.53
CA ASN A 112 1.98 15.05 0.06
C ASN A 112 1.08 14.86 -1.17
N LYS A 113 1.43 13.93 -2.07
CA LYS A 113 0.59 13.61 -3.23
C LYS A 113 -0.68 12.86 -2.83
N ILE A 114 -0.64 11.97 -1.84
CA ILE A 114 -1.83 11.31 -1.28
C ILE A 114 -2.78 12.35 -0.67
N GLU A 115 -2.26 13.24 0.18
CA GLU A 115 -3.04 14.32 0.81
C GLU A 115 -3.74 15.20 -0.24
N LYS A 116 -2.99 15.66 -1.25
CA LYS A 116 -3.55 16.44 -2.37
C LYS A 116 -4.62 15.68 -3.16
N GLN A 117 -4.48 14.37 -3.31
CA GLN A 117 -5.49 13.56 -3.99
C GLN A 117 -6.74 13.37 -3.13
N LEU A 118 -6.59 13.22 -1.81
CA LEU A 118 -7.71 13.21 -0.88
C LEU A 118 -8.51 14.52 -0.97
N GLU A 119 -7.83 15.66 -0.90
CA GLU A 119 -8.43 16.99 -1.05
C GLU A 119 -9.11 17.16 -2.42
N LYS A 120 -8.41 16.82 -3.50
CA LYS A 120 -8.93 16.94 -4.88
C LYS A 120 -10.20 16.12 -5.09
N ARG A 121 -10.28 14.94 -4.49
CA ARG A 121 -11.47 14.06 -4.56
C ARG A 121 -12.53 14.41 -3.51
N ASN A 122 -12.28 15.42 -2.67
CA ASN A 122 -13.09 15.79 -1.51
C ASN A 122 -13.40 14.55 -0.65
N THR A 123 -12.37 13.77 -0.34
CA THR A 123 -12.49 12.47 0.33
C THR A 123 -11.54 12.32 1.51
N TRP A 124 -11.74 11.29 2.33
CA TRP A 124 -10.97 11.03 3.55
C TRP A 124 -11.02 9.55 3.94
N GLN A 125 -10.17 9.17 4.88
CA GLN A 125 -10.16 7.80 5.41
C GLN A 125 -11.51 7.43 6.03
N GLY A 126 -12.10 6.34 5.56
CA GLY A 126 -13.38 5.83 6.04
C GLY A 126 -14.60 6.56 5.49
N LYS A 127 -14.47 7.40 4.45
CA LYS A 127 -15.61 8.09 3.84
C LYS A 127 -16.71 7.15 3.35
N VAL A 128 -16.34 5.98 2.81
CA VAL A 128 -17.29 4.97 2.31
C VAL A 128 -17.36 3.73 3.20
N TYR A 129 -16.66 3.76 4.34
CA TYR A 129 -16.73 2.74 5.38
C TYR A 129 -17.98 2.98 6.25
N ASN A 130 -18.96 2.08 6.17
CA ASN A 130 -20.15 2.05 7.00
C ASN A 130 -20.09 0.89 7.99
#